data_AF-A0A1A8RB15-F1
#
_entry.id   AF-A0A1A8RB15-F1
#
_cell.length_a   1.000
_cell.length_b   1.000
_cell.length_c   1.000
_cell.angle_alpha   90.00
_cell.angle_beta   90.00
_cell.angle_gamma   90.00
#
_symmetry.space_group_name_H-M   'P 1'
#
loop_
_entity.id
_entity.type
_entity.pdbx_description
1 polymer ?
#
loop_
_entity_poly.entity_id
_entity_poly.type
_entity_poly.pdbx_seq_one_letter_code
_entity_poly.pdbx_strand_id
1 'polypeptide(L)'
;MALVALSLSLVTLALLNLHLSRASNRHAVYWNSSNLQLRREGYTVQVSVNDYLDIYCPHYNTSQGGTLERVVAEQYILYMVNYRGYYTCDPQQGFKRWECNRPRPPHAPIKFSEKFQRYSAFSLGYEFNVGQEYYYISTPIRHHGHSCLRLRVFVCCSTASQADDDSSQTPPDYTVRPNIKIHNIDEFNPEVPKLEKSVSGSSPSHDRLLLTVAMLLVSAVLLS
;
A
#
# COMPACT_ATOMS: atom_id res chain seq x y z
N MET A 1 47.87 -8.65 12.25
CA MET A 1 47.38 -7.26 12.40
C MET A 1 46.57 -6.80 11.19
N ALA A 2 47.09 -6.90 9.95
CA ALA A 2 46.37 -6.44 8.75
C ALA A 2 45.03 -7.16 8.46
N LEU A 3 44.99 -8.49 8.62
CA LEU A 3 43.77 -9.31 8.41
C LEU A 3 42.63 -8.95 9.38
N VAL A 4 42.96 -8.63 10.64
CA VAL A 4 41.99 -8.24 11.68
C VAL A 4 41.44 -6.84 11.40
N ALA A 5 42.27 -5.93 10.88
CA ALA A 5 41.81 -4.60 10.50
C ALA A 5 40.88 -4.64 9.26
N LEU A 6 41.17 -5.53 8.31
CA LEU A 6 40.34 -5.75 7.12
C LEU A 6 39.00 -6.43 7.44
N SER A 7 38.98 -7.37 8.39
CA SER A 7 37.73 -7.99 8.84
C SER A 7 36.85 -7.01 9.62
N LEU A 8 37.43 -6.19 10.52
CA LEU A 8 36.68 -5.14 11.21
C LEU A 8 36.12 -4.10 10.22
N SER A 9 36.89 -3.69 9.20
CA SER A 9 36.40 -2.71 8.23
C SER A 9 35.24 -3.27 7.38
N LEU A 10 35.32 -4.53 6.95
CA LEU A 10 34.22 -5.21 6.25
C LEU A 10 32.97 -5.36 7.12
N VAL A 11 33.13 -5.69 8.42
CA VAL A 11 32.01 -5.80 9.36
C VAL A 11 31.37 -4.44 9.62
N THR A 12 32.17 -3.37 9.79
CA THR A 12 31.63 -2.00 9.93
C THR A 12 30.91 -1.53 8.67
N LEU A 13 31.43 -1.83 7.48
CA LEU A 13 30.79 -1.51 6.21
C LEU A 13 29.47 -2.30 6.03
N ALA A 14 29.43 -3.57 6.47
CA ALA A 14 28.20 -4.36 6.49
C ALA A 14 27.17 -3.80 7.48
N LEU A 15 27.59 -3.39 8.69
CA LEU A 15 26.73 -2.76 9.71
C LEU A 15 26.21 -1.38 9.28
N LEU A 16 27.00 -0.61 8.55
CA LEU A 16 26.58 0.66 7.94
C LEU A 16 25.56 0.43 6.81
N ASN A 17 25.74 -0.63 5.99
CA ASN A 17 24.79 -1.02 4.95
C ASN A 17 23.50 -1.66 5.51
N LEU A 18 23.54 -2.24 6.71
CA LEU A 18 22.37 -2.77 7.42
C LEU A 18 21.41 -1.66 7.90
N HIS A 19 21.89 -0.43 8.06
CA HIS A 19 21.08 0.66 8.62
C HIS A 19 20.24 1.47 7.62
N LEU A 20 20.44 1.31 6.30
CA LEU A 20 19.83 2.23 5.32
C LEU A 20 18.99 1.57 4.22
N SER A 21 18.30 0.48 4.55
CA SER A 21 17.20 0.00 3.71
C SER A 21 16.06 -0.53 4.56
N ARG A 22 15.26 0.40 5.11
CA ARG A 22 13.95 0.03 5.68
C ARG A 22 13.08 -0.45 4.52
N ALA A 23 12.93 -1.77 4.42
CA ALA A 23 11.98 -2.38 3.50
C ALA A 23 10.59 -1.78 3.75
N SER A 24 9.81 -1.61 2.67
CA SER A 24 8.42 -1.21 2.76
C SER A 24 7.65 -2.18 3.66
N ASN A 25 7.05 -1.66 4.74
CA ASN A 25 6.30 -2.49 5.67
C ASN A 25 4.91 -2.78 5.12
N ARG A 26 4.38 -3.96 5.45
CA ARG A 26 3.03 -4.38 5.08
C ARG A 26 2.14 -4.45 6.32
N HIS A 27 0.99 -3.79 6.25
CA HIS A 27 0.00 -3.75 7.32
C HIS A 27 -1.21 -4.58 6.90
N ALA A 28 -1.60 -5.58 7.69
CA ALA A 28 -2.70 -6.48 7.35
C ALA A 28 -3.97 -6.13 8.14
N VAL A 29 -5.10 -5.97 7.45
CA VAL A 29 -6.41 -5.74 8.06
C VAL A 29 -7.42 -6.75 7.54
N TYR A 30 -7.98 -7.56 8.45
CA TYR A 30 -9.06 -8.49 8.13
C TYR A 30 -10.41 -7.77 8.22
N TRP A 31 -11.07 -7.65 7.07
CA TRP A 31 -12.27 -6.83 6.90
C TRP A 31 -13.55 -7.65 7.00
N ASN A 32 -14.02 -7.91 8.22
CA ASN A 32 -15.24 -8.66 8.49
C ASN A 32 -15.94 -8.13 9.74
N SER A 33 -17.21 -8.46 9.93
CA SER A 33 -17.97 -7.95 11.08
C SER A 33 -17.51 -8.54 12.41
N SER A 34 -16.89 -9.73 12.42
CA SER A 34 -16.34 -10.35 13.62
C SER A 34 -15.18 -9.54 14.21
N ASN A 35 -14.45 -8.77 13.39
CA ASN A 35 -13.40 -7.87 13.83
C ASN A 35 -14.00 -6.65 14.56
N LEU A 36 -13.97 -6.69 15.90
CA LEU A 36 -14.53 -5.65 16.77
C LEU A 36 -13.88 -4.27 16.57
N GLN A 37 -12.63 -4.21 16.10
CA GLN A 37 -11.93 -2.94 15.89
C GLN A 37 -12.61 -2.13 14.78
N LEU A 38 -13.04 -2.79 13.70
CA LEU A 38 -13.69 -2.15 12.56
C LEU A 38 -15.12 -1.67 12.85
N ARG A 39 -15.77 -2.24 13.88
CA ARG A 39 -17.11 -1.84 14.32
C ARG A 39 -17.09 -0.61 15.23
N ARG A 40 -15.97 -0.38 15.93
CA ARG A 40 -15.81 0.73 16.87
C ARG A 40 -15.23 1.95 16.17
N GLU A 41 -15.51 3.12 16.72
CA GLU A 41 -14.82 4.35 16.33
C GLU A 41 -13.36 4.29 16.76
N GLY A 42 -12.48 4.85 15.93
CA GLY A 42 -11.08 5.08 16.30
C GLY A 42 -10.09 3.98 15.93
N TYR A 43 -10.49 2.88 15.28
CA TYR A 43 -9.50 1.93 14.74
C TYR A 43 -8.62 2.62 13.70
N THR A 44 -7.34 2.73 14.04
CA THR A 44 -6.36 3.52 13.29
C THR A 44 -5.14 2.67 12.99
N VAL A 45 -4.74 2.63 11.73
CA VAL A 45 -3.47 2.03 11.30
C VAL A 45 -2.51 3.17 10.95
N GLN A 46 -1.33 3.13 11.53
CA GLN A 46 -0.27 4.10 11.24
C GLN A 46 0.68 3.50 10.19
N VAL A 47 0.90 4.23 9.09
CA VAL A 47 1.73 3.81 7.97
C VAL A 47 2.78 4.86 7.63
N SER A 48 3.89 4.44 7.04
CA SER A 48 4.87 5.36 6.44
C SER A 48 4.63 5.50 4.94
N VAL A 49 5.19 6.53 4.32
CA VAL A 49 5.25 6.61 2.86
C VAL A 49 5.95 5.37 2.33
N ASN A 50 5.49 4.86 1.19
CA ASN A 50 5.90 3.61 0.54
C ASN A 50 5.48 2.32 1.25
N ASP A 51 4.86 2.34 2.43
CA ASP A 51 4.27 1.14 3.04
C ASP A 51 3.06 0.65 2.23
N TYR A 52 2.64 -0.60 2.50
CA TYR A 52 1.41 -1.19 1.96
C TYR A 52 0.39 -1.49 3.04
N LEU A 53 -0.89 -1.28 2.73
CA LEU A 53 -2.03 -1.80 3.49
C LEU A 53 -2.69 -2.91 2.69
N ASP A 54 -2.65 -4.12 3.24
CA ASP A 54 -3.31 -5.31 2.72
C ASP A 54 -4.65 -5.52 3.46
N ILE A 55 -5.76 -5.24 2.78
CA ILE A 55 -7.12 -5.48 3.27
C ILE A 55 -7.60 -6.84 2.78
N TYR A 56 -7.81 -7.78 3.70
CA TYR A 56 -8.30 -9.13 3.42
C TYR A 56 -9.83 -9.18 3.49
N CYS A 57 -10.46 -9.63 2.40
CA CYS A 57 -11.89 -9.87 2.34
C CYS A 57 -12.31 -11.06 3.23
N PRO A 58 -13.58 -11.12 3.68
CA PRO A 58 -14.13 -12.29 4.36
C PRO A 58 -13.97 -13.56 3.51
N HIS A 59 -13.50 -14.63 4.14
CA HIS A 59 -13.25 -15.92 3.49
C HIS A 59 -13.98 -17.03 4.24
N TYR A 60 -14.80 -17.79 3.52
CA TYR A 60 -15.57 -18.91 4.05
C TYR A 60 -15.22 -20.19 3.31
N ASN A 61 -15.04 -21.28 4.06
CA ASN A 61 -14.72 -22.58 3.46
C ASN A 61 -15.96 -23.19 2.80
N THR A 62 -15.76 -23.84 1.65
CA THR A 62 -16.83 -24.49 0.88
C THR A 62 -17.42 -25.72 1.59
N SER A 63 -16.72 -26.31 2.57
CA SER A 63 -17.07 -27.58 3.22
C SER A 63 -18.16 -27.50 4.31
N GLN A 64 -18.63 -26.31 4.69
CA GLN A 64 -19.70 -26.15 5.71
C GLN A 64 -21.12 -26.33 5.12
N GLY A 65 -21.30 -27.27 4.20
CA GLY A 65 -22.57 -27.54 3.51
C GLY A 65 -23.59 -28.39 4.29
N GLY A 66 -23.43 -28.59 5.60
CA GLY A 66 -24.24 -29.55 6.37
C GLY A 66 -25.31 -28.96 7.29
N THR A 67 -25.10 -27.78 7.87
CA THR A 67 -25.97 -27.29 8.96
C THR A 67 -26.07 -25.76 9.07
N LEU A 68 -25.39 -25.03 8.18
CA LEU A 68 -25.19 -23.59 8.26
C LEU A 68 -25.66 -22.87 6.99
N GLU A 69 -26.76 -23.32 6.40
CA GLU A 69 -27.43 -22.64 5.28
C GLU A 69 -27.95 -21.23 5.68
N ARG A 70 -27.85 -20.87 6.96
CA ARG A 70 -28.28 -19.59 7.54
C ARG A 70 -27.18 -18.54 7.75
N VAL A 71 -25.89 -18.86 7.66
CA VAL A 71 -24.84 -17.82 7.74
C VAL A 71 -24.61 -17.28 6.34
N VAL A 72 -25.32 -16.20 6.02
CA VAL A 72 -25.10 -15.47 4.77
C VAL A 72 -23.68 -14.95 4.77
N ALA A 73 -22.86 -15.47 3.85
CA ALA A 73 -21.47 -15.07 3.72
C ALA A 73 -21.37 -13.56 3.48
N GLU A 74 -20.60 -12.88 4.33
CA GLU A 74 -20.44 -11.44 4.28
C GLU A 74 -19.80 -10.99 2.96
N GLN A 75 -20.35 -9.91 2.40
CA GLN A 75 -19.89 -9.28 1.17
C GLN A 75 -19.95 -7.77 1.32
N TYR A 76 -18.91 -7.07 0.90
CA TYR A 76 -18.73 -5.65 1.14
C TYR A 76 -18.22 -4.90 -0.09
N ILE A 77 -18.61 -3.64 -0.23
CA ILE A 77 -17.96 -2.67 -1.12
C ILE A 77 -17.14 -1.72 -0.25
N LEU A 78 -15.86 -1.57 -0.58
CA LEU A 78 -14.92 -0.68 0.10
C LEU A 78 -14.87 0.67 -0.60
N TYR A 79 -14.97 1.73 0.18
CA TYR A 79 -14.90 3.11 -0.27
C TYR A 79 -13.78 3.84 0.46
N MET A 80 -13.11 4.72 -0.26
CA MET A 80 -12.26 5.74 0.32
C MET A 80 -13.06 7.04 0.38
N VAL A 81 -13.25 7.57 1.59
CA VAL A 81 -14.15 8.70 1.86
C VAL A 81 -13.43 9.83 2.59
N ASN A 82 -14.04 11.02 2.60
CA ASN A 82 -13.60 12.11 3.45
C ASN A 82 -13.98 11.88 4.94
N TYR A 83 -13.51 12.77 5.81
CA TYR A 83 -13.79 12.72 7.26
C TYR A 83 -15.29 12.66 7.59
N ARG A 84 -16.13 13.42 6.86
CA ARG A 84 -17.59 13.42 7.06
C ARG A 84 -18.17 12.05 6.73
N GLY A 85 -17.80 11.46 5.59
CA GLY A 85 -18.22 10.13 5.17
C GLY A 85 -17.82 9.03 6.15
N TYR A 86 -16.63 9.14 6.75
CA TYR A 86 -16.18 8.22 7.80
C TYR A 86 -17.07 8.26 9.05
N TYR A 87 -17.47 9.45 9.46
CA TYR A 87 -18.31 9.64 10.64
C TYR A 87 -19.77 9.22 10.39
N THR A 88 -20.32 9.60 9.22
CA THR A 88 -21.71 9.31 8.87
C THR A 88 -21.92 7.96 8.18
N CYS A 89 -20.84 7.20 7.94
CA CYS A 89 -20.89 5.96 7.16
C CYS A 89 -21.50 6.15 5.75
N ASP A 90 -21.28 7.31 5.12
CA ASP A 90 -21.89 7.67 3.83
C ASP A 90 -20.93 7.40 2.66
N PRO A 91 -21.19 6.39 1.80
CA PRO A 91 -20.33 6.07 0.66
C PRO A 91 -20.36 7.13 -0.46
N GLN A 92 -21.34 8.06 -0.45
CA GLN A 92 -21.42 9.14 -1.45
C GLN A 92 -20.36 10.23 -1.22
N GLN A 93 -19.72 10.25 -0.04
CA GLN A 93 -18.67 11.21 0.33
C GLN A 93 -17.27 10.78 -0.14
N GLY A 94 -17.20 9.94 -1.17
CA GLY A 94 -15.96 9.36 -1.65
C GLY A 94 -16.12 8.53 -2.91
N PHE A 95 -15.19 7.62 -3.14
CA PHE A 95 -15.19 6.76 -4.32
C PHE A 95 -14.94 5.30 -3.95
N LYS A 96 -15.51 4.42 -4.76
CA LYS A 96 -15.35 2.97 -4.62
C LYS A 96 -13.89 2.59 -4.89
N ARG A 97 -13.29 1.85 -3.96
CA ARG A 97 -11.89 1.40 -4.05
C ARG A 97 -11.77 -0.09 -4.36
N TRP A 98 -12.65 -0.92 -3.80
CA TRP A 98 -12.60 -2.38 -3.97
C TRP A 98 -13.95 -3.06 -3.72
N GLU A 99 -14.12 -4.30 -4.17
CA GLU A 99 -15.28 -5.15 -3.86
C GLU A 99 -14.86 -6.51 -3.31
N CYS A 100 -15.35 -6.82 -2.11
CA CYS A 100 -15.31 -8.15 -1.53
C CYS A 100 -16.60 -8.91 -1.90
N ASN A 101 -16.73 -9.30 -3.17
CA ASN A 101 -17.92 -9.97 -3.72
C ASN A 101 -17.79 -11.51 -3.86
N ARG A 102 -16.59 -12.06 -3.63
CA ARG A 102 -16.27 -13.49 -3.74
C ARG A 102 -15.90 -14.08 -2.37
N PRO A 103 -16.87 -14.53 -1.57
CA PRO A 103 -16.64 -15.04 -0.21
C PRO A 103 -16.03 -16.45 -0.15
N ARG A 104 -16.05 -17.21 -1.26
CA ARG A 104 -15.55 -18.59 -1.36
C ARG A 104 -14.54 -18.73 -2.51
N PRO A 105 -13.40 -18.03 -2.47
CA PRO A 105 -12.35 -18.21 -3.47
C PRO A 105 -11.67 -19.59 -3.31
N PRO A 106 -11.12 -20.18 -4.39
CA PRO A 106 -10.66 -21.57 -4.38
C PRO A 106 -9.36 -21.85 -3.61
N HIS A 107 -8.52 -20.84 -3.34
CA HIS A 107 -7.18 -21.04 -2.78
C HIS A 107 -6.87 -20.21 -1.53
N ALA A 108 -7.14 -18.90 -1.57
CA ALA A 108 -6.79 -18.00 -0.49
C ALA A 108 -7.78 -16.83 -0.41
N PRO A 109 -7.89 -16.16 0.77
CA PRO A 109 -8.64 -14.93 0.90
C PRO A 109 -8.16 -13.88 -0.12
N ILE A 110 -9.11 -13.28 -0.82
CA ILE A 110 -8.83 -12.19 -1.75
C ILE A 110 -8.36 -10.99 -0.92
N LYS A 111 -7.28 -10.34 -1.37
CA LYS A 111 -6.79 -9.11 -0.74
C LYS A 111 -6.72 -7.96 -1.73
N PHE A 112 -7.05 -6.78 -1.22
CA PHE A 112 -6.78 -5.50 -1.83
C PHE A 112 -5.53 -4.92 -1.19
N SER A 113 -4.59 -4.47 -2.01
CA SER A 113 -3.35 -3.84 -1.54
C SER A 113 -3.31 -2.37 -1.98
N GLU A 114 -3.22 -1.47 -1.01
CA GLU A 114 -2.96 -0.05 -1.23
C GLU A 114 -1.51 0.25 -0.92
N LYS A 115 -0.84 1.04 -1.77
CA LYS A 115 0.50 1.55 -1.49
C LYS A 115 0.43 3.04 -1.15
N PHE A 116 1.00 3.43 -0.01
CA PHE A 116 1.02 4.82 0.44
C PHE A 116 2.14 5.60 -0.25
N GLN A 117 2.01 5.81 -1.55
CA GLN A 117 2.99 6.54 -2.35
C GLN A 117 2.62 8.01 -2.51
N ARG A 118 3.63 8.88 -2.56
CA ARG A 118 3.45 10.33 -2.76
C ARG A 118 3.03 10.68 -4.18
N TYR A 119 3.53 9.93 -5.16
CA TYR A 119 3.25 10.16 -6.58
C TYR A 119 2.67 8.89 -7.19
N SER A 120 1.52 9.03 -7.84
CA SER A 120 0.87 7.91 -8.53
C SER A 120 1.30 7.87 -10.00
N ALA A 121 1.78 6.71 -10.46
CA ALA A 121 2.02 6.47 -11.89
C ALA A 121 0.71 6.27 -12.69
N PHE A 122 -0.43 6.12 -12.01
CA PHE A 122 -1.74 5.97 -12.62
C PHE A 122 -2.53 7.27 -12.51
N SER A 123 -3.16 7.71 -13.61
CA SER A 123 -3.92 8.96 -13.68
C SER A 123 -5.13 9.01 -12.74
N LEU A 124 -5.70 7.86 -12.37
CA LEU A 124 -6.76 7.74 -11.37
C LEU A 124 -6.24 7.11 -10.06
N GLY A 125 -4.93 7.00 -9.90
CA GLY A 125 -4.34 6.50 -8.67
C GLY A 125 -4.31 7.60 -7.62
N TYR A 126 -4.28 7.17 -6.36
CA TYR A 126 -4.37 8.08 -5.23
C TYR A 126 -2.98 8.41 -4.68
N GLU A 127 -2.82 9.63 -4.19
CA GLU A 127 -1.57 10.16 -3.65
C GLU A 127 -1.69 10.40 -2.15
N PHE A 128 -0.64 10.00 -1.42
CA PHE A 128 -0.63 10.01 0.03
C PHE A 128 0.45 10.94 0.58
N ASN A 129 0.04 11.84 1.47
CA ASN A 129 0.87 12.87 2.06
C ASN A 129 1.15 12.58 3.53
N VAL A 130 2.36 12.93 3.97
CA VAL A 130 2.77 12.83 5.38
C VAL A 130 1.93 13.77 6.23
N GLY A 131 1.59 13.32 7.44
CA GLY A 131 0.76 14.06 8.39
C GLY A 131 -0.73 14.06 8.07
N GLN A 132 -1.16 13.36 7.00
CA GLN A 132 -2.56 13.29 6.61
C GLN A 132 -3.24 11.99 7.08
N GLU A 133 -4.54 12.10 7.31
CA GLU A 133 -5.42 10.98 7.66
C GLU A 133 -6.32 10.63 6.48
N TYR A 134 -6.46 9.33 6.22
CA TYR A 134 -7.24 8.76 5.13
C TYR A 134 -8.26 7.78 5.70
N TYR A 135 -9.45 7.76 5.12
CA TYR A 135 -10.58 7.05 5.72
C TYR A 135 -11.16 6.03 4.74
N TYR A 136 -11.31 4.80 5.25
CA TYR A 136 -11.95 3.71 4.53
C TYR A 136 -13.21 3.30 5.26
N ILE A 137 -14.29 3.10 4.52
CA ILE A 137 -15.53 2.52 5.02
C ILE A 137 -15.98 1.39 4.12
N SER A 138 -16.89 0.55 4.60
CA SER A 138 -17.56 -0.42 3.75
C SER A 138 -19.05 -0.53 4.00
N THR A 139 -19.80 -0.73 2.93
CA THR A 139 -21.22 -1.06 2.99
C THR A 139 -21.45 -2.52 2.61
N PRO A 140 -22.35 -3.23 3.28
CA PRO A 140 -22.73 -4.60 2.92
C PRO A 140 -23.49 -4.64 1.59
N ILE A 141 -23.20 -5.63 0.74
CA ILE A 141 -23.85 -5.78 -0.59
C ILE A 141 -25.30 -6.25 -0.47
N ARG A 142 -25.59 -7.17 0.47
CA ARG A 142 -26.91 -7.83 0.58
C ARG A 142 -27.71 -7.52 1.84
N HIS A 143 -27.10 -6.85 2.83
CA HIS A 143 -27.72 -6.62 4.12
C HIS A 143 -27.80 -5.13 4.44
N HIS A 144 -28.82 -4.47 3.91
CA HIS A 144 -29.10 -3.07 4.24
C HIS A 144 -29.50 -2.98 5.73
N GLY A 145 -28.76 -2.19 6.53
CA GLY A 145 -29.09 -1.91 7.94
C GLY A 145 -28.01 -2.22 8.99
N HIS A 146 -26.90 -2.86 8.63
CA HIS A 146 -25.77 -3.01 9.57
C HIS A 146 -24.93 -1.74 9.69
N SER A 147 -24.34 -1.52 10.87
CA SER A 147 -23.32 -0.50 11.09
C SER A 147 -22.15 -0.71 10.12
N CYS A 148 -21.70 0.36 9.44
CA CYS A 148 -20.58 0.24 8.51
C CYS A 148 -19.30 -0.16 9.26
N LEU A 149 -18.44 -0.91 8.58
CA LEU A 149 -17.07 -1.13 9.04
C LEU A 149 -16.23 0.05 8.58
N ARG A 150 -15.34 0.54 9.44
CA ARG A 150 -14.52 1.71 9.14
C ARG A 150 -13.11 1.62 9.70
N LEU A 151 -12.18 2.24 8.99
CA LEU A 151 -10.76 2.28 9.28
C LEU A 151 -10.23 3.69 9.01
N ARG A 152 -9.47 4.23 9.96
CA ARG A 152 -8.64 5.41 9.75
C ARG A 152 -7.21 4.98 9.48
N VAL A 153 -6.55 5.63 8.53
CA VAL A 153 -5.13 5.41 8.24
C VAL A 153 -4.40 6.73 8.40
N PHE A 154 -3.39 6.76 9.26
CA PHE A 154 -2.56 7.94 9.47
C PHE A 154 -1.19 7.73 8.83
N VAL A 155 -0.80 8.62 7.92
CA VAL A 155 0.52 8.57 7.26
C VAL A 155 1.49 9.40 8.09
N CYS A 156 2.29 8.75 8.92
CA CYS A 156 3.07 9.46 9.95
C CYS A 156 4.38 10.06 9.44
N CYS A 157 5.12 9.33 8.62
CA CYS A 157 6.52 9.65 8.33
C CYS A 157 6.87 9.37 6.87
N SER A 158 7.81 10.16 6.35
CA SER A 158 8.54 9.81 5.14
C SER A 158 9.54 8.69 5.43
N THR A 159 9.81 7.82 4.45
CA THR A 159 10.96 6.91 4.54
C THR A 159 12.24 7.73 4.56
N ALA A 160 13.15 7.47 5.51
CA ALA A 160 14.35 8.27 5.79
C ALA A 160 15.23 8.62 4.57
N SER A 161 15.11 7.88 3.46
CA SER A 161 15.75 8.20 2.17
C SER A 161 15.18 9.44 1.43
N GLN A 162 14.11 10.05 1.94
CA GLN A 162 13.49 11.28 1.39
C GLN A 162 13.46 12.43 2.39
N ALA A 163 14.00 12.25 3.60
CA ALA A 163 14.04 13.32 4.60
C ALA A 163 15.05 14.43 4.22
N ASP A 164 16.05 14.13 3.39
CA ASP A 164 17.05 15.12 2.95
C ASP A 164 16.55 16.02 1.79
N ASP A 165 15.41 15.72 1.16
CA ASP A 165 14.88 16.51 0.04
C ASP A 165 13.75 17.47 0.46
N ASP A 166 13.26 17.36 1.70
CA ASP A 166 12.13 18.17 2.21
C ASP A 166 12.57 19.49 2.88
N SER A 167 13.89 19.75 3.01
CA SER A 167 14.39 20.99 3.62
C SER A 167 14.64 22.13 2.62
N SER A 168 14.54 21.88 1.32
CA SER A 168 14.94 22.85 0.28
C SER A 168 14.03 22.86 -0.96
N GLN A 169 12.72 22.69 -0.79
CA GLN A 169 11.78 22.88 -1.89
C GLN A 169 10.87 24.08 -1.65
N THR A 170 11.30 25.23 -2.19
CA THR A 170 10.39 26.32 -2.54
C THR A 170 9.33 25.81 -3.52
N PRO A 171 8.06 26.25 -3.41
CA PRO A 171 7.01 25.81 -4.32
C PRO A 171 7.42 26.10 -5.79
N PRO A 172 7.17 25.19 -6.74
CA PRO A 172 7.46 25.46 -8.13
C PRO A 172 6.62 26.65 -8.60
N ASP A 173 7.32 27.66 -9.12
CA ASP A 173 6.73 28.82 -9.77
C ASP A 173 5.88 28.33 -10.95
N TYR A 174 4.57 28.48 -10.83
CA TYR A 174 3.64 28.14 -11.89
C TYR A 174 3.82 29.18 -13.00
N THR A 175 4.63 28.86 -14.01
CA THR A 175 4.70 29.71 -15.20
C THR A 175 3.38 29.59 -15.96
N VAL A 176 2.44 30.47 -15.65
CA VAL A 176 1.30 30.78 -16.53
C VAL A 176 1.87 31.47 -17.76
N ARG A 177 2.06 30.73 -18.85
CA ARG A 177 2.33 31.34 -20.15
C ARG A 177 1.00 31.72 -20.80
N PRO A 178 0.74 33.00 -21.13
CA PRO A 178 -0.55 33.41 -21.64
C PRO A 178 -0.63 33.21 -23.17
N ASN A 179 -1.86 32.95 -23.64
CA ASN A 179 -2.33 33.04 -25.02
C ASN A 179 -1.87 31.96 -26.02
N ILE A 180 -2.68 30.90 -26.16
CA ILE A 180 -2.86 30.20 -27.45
C ILE A 180 -4.35 30.13 -27.75
N LYS A 181 -4.75 30.82 -28.82
CA LYS A 181 -6.09 30.78 -29.40
C LYS A 181 -6.28 29.43 -30.08
N ILE A 182 -7.34 28.72 -29.72
CA ILE A 182 -7.76 27.46 -30.35
C ILE A 182 -8.16 27.75 -31.79
N HIS A 183 -7.34 27.35 -32.76
CA HIS A 183 -7.76 27.10 -34.15
C HIS A 183 -7.00 25.88 -34.68
N ASN A 184 -7.77 24.82 -34.95
CA ASN A 184 -7.66 23.84 -36.03
C ASN A 184 -6.30 23.15 -36.26
N ILE A 185 -6.19 21.88 -35.85
CA ILE A 185 -5.40 20.84 -36.55
C ILE A 185 -6.16 19.51 -36.37
N ASP A 186 -7.07 19.22 -37.31
CA ASP A 186 -7.23 17.84 -37.76
C ASP A 186 -5.84 17.36 -38.24
N GLU A 187 -5.50 16.11 -37.93
CA GLU A 187 -4.24 15.41 -38.27
C GLU A 187 -3.24 15.28 -37.11
N PHE A 188 -3.52 14.33 -36.20
CA PHE A 188 -2.46 13.63 -35.48
C PHE A 188 -2.83 12.14 -35.36
N ASN A 189 -2.18 11.32 -36.19
CA ASN A 189 -2.20 9.87 -36.14
C ASN A 189 -1.49 9.38 -34.87
N PRO A 190 -2.14 8.68 -33.92
CA PRO A 190 -1.44 8.05 -32.83
C PRO A 190 -0.95 6.67 -33.30
N GLU A 191 0.27 6.59 -33.83
CA GLU A 191 1.02 5.34 -33.73
C GLU A 191 1.36 5.13 -32.25
N VAL A 192 0.49 4.41 -31.56
CA VAL A 192 0.64 4.04 -30.15
C VAL A 192 1.92 3.21 -30.00
N PRO A 193 2.92 3.65 -29.21
CA PRO A 193 4.07 2.81 -28.91
C PRO A 193 3.60 1.54 -28.19
N LYS A 194 3.98 0.37 -28.72
CA LYS A 194 3.66 -0.93 -28.13
C LYS A 194 4.16 -0.96 -26.69
N LEU A 195 3.24 -1.20 -25.76
CA LEU A 195 3.53 -1.38 -24.34
C LEU A 195 4.47 -2.57 -24.17
N GLU A 196 5.74 -2.30 -23.90
CA GLU A 196 6.68 -3.32 -23.48
C GLU A 196 6.18 -3.89 -22.16
N LYS A 197 6.11 -5.23 -22.10
CA LYS A 197 5.57 -5.97 -20.95
C LYS A 197 6.20 -5.45 -19.67
N SER A 198 5.36 -4.98 -18.76
CA SER A 198 5.72 -4.65 -17.39
C SER A 198 6.50 -5.80 -16.78
N VAL A 199 7.81 -5.57 -16.57
CA VAL A 199 8.66 -6.47 -15.81
C VAL A 199 8.08 -6.52 -14.40
N SER A 200 7.67 -7.73 -13.99
CA SER A 200 7.33 -8.02 -12.60
C SER A 200 8.58 -7.70 -11.78
N GLY A 201 8.58 -6.57 -11.07
CA GLY A 201 9.66 -6.19 -10.19
C GLY A 201 9.79 -7.26 -9.11
N SER A 202 10.82 -8.11 -9.24
CA SER A 202 11.25 -8.95 -8.15
C SER A 202 11.62 -8.03 -6.98
N SER A 203 11.06 -8.34 -5.82
CA SER A 203 11.37 -7.62 -4.59
C SER A 203 12.89 -7.65 -4.35
N PRO A 204 13.58 -6.51 -4.19
CA PRO A 204 15.03 -6.46 -3.95
C PRO A 204 15.48 -7.14 -2.65
N SER A 205 14.52 -7.57 -1.81
CA SER A 205 14.76 -8.14 -0.50
C SER A 205 15.43 -9.52 -0.53
N HIS A 206 15.17 -10.34 -1.57
CA HIS A 206 15.74 -11.69 -1.64
C HIS A 206 17.18 -11.70 -2.17
N ASP A 207 17.48 -10.89 -3.19
CA ASP A 207 18.83 -10.84 -3.79
C ASP A 207 19.86 -10.23 -2.82
N ARG A 208 19.45 -9.28 -1.97
CA ARG A 208 20.34 -8.69 -0.97
C ARG A 208 20.55 -9.56 0.26
N LEU A 209 19.57 -10.39 0.65
CA LEU A 209 19.75 -11.38 1.72
C LEU A 209 20.83 -12.40 1.32
N LEU A 210 20.81 -12.87 0.07
CA LEU A 210 21.81 -13.77 -0.47
C LEU A 210 23.21 -13.15 -0.51
N LEU A 211 23.32 -11.87 -0.91
CA LEU A 211 24.61 -11.16 -0.85
C LEU A 211 25.12 -11.01 0.59
N THR A 212 24.25 -10.69 1.56
CA THR A 212 24.67 -10.56 2.96
C THR A 212 25.11 -11.89 3.58
N VAL A 213 24.43 -12.99 3.26
CA VAL A 213 24.82 -14.33 3.69
C VAL A 213 26.14 -14.76 3.04
N ALA A 214 26.32 -14.47 1.75
CA ALA A 214 27.58 -14.74 1.05
C ALA A 214 28.76 -13.98 1.66
N MET A 215 28.59 -12.70 1.99
CA MET A 215 29.65 -11.89 2.62
C MET A 215 29.96 -12.32 4.06
N LEU A 216 28.96 -12.78 4.82
CA LEU A 216 29.14 -13.36 6.16
C LEU A 216 29.88 -14.71 6.10
N LEU A 217 29.58 -15.55 5.11
CA LEU A 217 30.28 -16.82 4.91
C LEU A 217 31.74 -16.59 4.49
N VAL A 218 31.99 -15.64 3.58
CA VAL A 218 33.35 -15.29 3.13
C VAL A 218 34.18 -14.73 4.29
N SER A 219 33.59 -13.88 5.14
CA SER A 219 34.28 -13.35 6.33
C SER A 219 34.56 -14.41 7.39
N ALA A 220 33.65 -15.37 7.61
CA ALA A 220 33.88 -16.49 8.51
C ALA A 220 35.05 -17.38 8.06
N VAL A 221 35.17 -17.64 6.74
CA VAL A 221 36.26 -18.43 6.14
C VAL A 221 37.61 -17.71 6.21
N LEU A 222 37.62 -16.37 6.18
CA LEU A 222 38.84 -15.55 6.31
C LEU A 222 39.32 -15.40 7.76
N LEU A 223 38.48 -15.76 8.75
CA LEU A 223 38.75 -15.67 10.20
C LEU A 223 39.13 -17.02 10.83
N SER A 224 38.91 -18.14 10.12
CA SER A 224 39.31 -19.51 10.48
C SER A 224 40.68 -19.87 9.89
#